data_AF-A0A530BVC4-F1
#
_entry.id   AF-A0A530BVC4-F1
#
_cell.length_a   1.000
_cell.length_b   1.000
_cell.length_c   1.000
_cell.angle_alpha   90.00
_cell.angle_beta   90.00
_cell.angle_gamma   90.00
#
_symmetry.space_group_name_H-M   'P 1'
#
loop_
_entity.id
_entity.type
_entity.pdbx_description
1 polymer ?
#
loop_
_entity_poly.entity_id
_entity_poly.type
_entity_poly.pdbx_seq_one_letter_code
_entity_poly.pdbx_strand_id
1 'polypeptide(L)'
;ANPVMLDFLPVSEGVEDHATQTPLAVAKCAEMIVLWRRLIAFELMAAAQAVDLREGLTLAPATGVIHAAVRTHVPTLKEDRPLGPNADALHAALADGSWQA
;
A
#
# COMPACT_ATOMS: atom_id res chain seq x y z
N ALA A 1 11.96 8.64 6.64
CA ALA A 1 12.53 8.23 5.35
C ALA A 1 13.97 8.74 5.17
N ASN A 2 14.80 8.70 6.22
CA ASN A 2 16.17 9.24 6.14
C ASN A 2 17.02 8.39 5.17
N PRO A 3 17.93 8.98 4.40
CA PRO A 3 18.86 8.21 3.56
C PRO A 3 19.77 7.36 4.44
N VAL A 4 20.25 6.22 3.92
CA VAL A 4 21.19 5.32 4.62
C VAL A 4 22.58 5.30 3.98
N MET A 5 22.69 5.78 2.74
CA MET A 5 23.93 5.80 1.96
C MET A 5 25.03 6.72 2.50
N LEU A 6 24.68 7.64 3.41
CA LEU A 6 25.64 8.54 4.04
C LEU A 6 26.32 7.90 5.26
N ASP A 7 25.77 6.80 5.77
CA ASP A 7 26.20 6.16 7.01
C ASP A 7 27.07 4.94 6.71
N PHE A 8 28.25 5.14 6.11
CA PHE A 8 29.26 4.10 5.94
C PHE A 8 30.41 4.27 6.92
N LEU A 9 31.06 3.15 7.27
CA LEU A 9 32.28 3.12 8.06
C LEU A 9 33.44 2.72 7.14
N PRO A 10 34.61 3.38 7.23
CA PRO A 10 35.81 2.90 6.58
C PRO A 10 36.16 1.50 7.09
N VAL A 11 36.52 0.61 6.17
CA VAL A 11 36.95 -0.76 6.46
C VAL A 11 38.30 -1.04 5.78
N SER A 12 38.84 -2.24 5.99
CA SER A 12 40.16 -2.64 5.46
C SER A 12 41.26 -1.63 5.83
N GLU A 13 41.38 -1.27 7.10
CA GLU A 13 42.34 -0.27 7.61
C GLU A 13 42.27 1.08 6.88
N GLY A 14 41.07 1.48 6.44
CA GLY A 14 40.84 2.75 5.75
C GLY A 14 41.12 2.72 4.24
N VAL A 15 41.40 1.56 3.66
CA VAL A 15 41.50 1.41 2.20
C VAL A 15 40.13 1.47 1.54
N GLU A 16 39.13 0.84 2.14
CA GLU A 16 37.73 0.89 1.68
C GLU A 16 36.99 1.94 2.51
N ASP A 17 37.19 3.21 2.15
CA ASP A 17 36.72 4.39 2.88
C ASP A 17 35.39 4.95 2.35
N HIS A 18 34.66 4.20 1.51
CA HIS A 18 33.36 4.60 0.99
C HIS A 18 32.46 3.40 0.69
N ALA A 19 31.15 3.53 0.98
CA ALA A 19 30.16 2.54 0.60
C ALA A 19 28.78 3.17 0.37
N THR A 20 28.00 2.57 -0.53
CA THR A 20 26.68 3.08 -0.91
C THR A 20 25.53 2.62 -0.01
N GLN A 21 25.76 1.60 0.83
CA GLN A 21 24.71 0.91 1.60
C GLN A 21 23.55 0.39 0.72
N THR A 22 23.80 0.06 -0.56
CA THR A 22 22.75 -0.33 -1.53
C THR A 22 21.83 -1.47 -1.03
N PRO A 23 22.33 -2.58 -0.47
CA PRO A 23 21.46 -3.64 0.04
C PRO A 23 20.50 -3.15 1.14
N LEU A 24 20.98 -2.29 2.05
CA LEU A 24 20.16 -1.70 3.11
C LEU A 24 19.12 -0.73 2.54
N ALA A 25 19.49 0.08 1.54
CA ALA A 25 18.55 0.98 0.87
C ALA A 25 17.41 0.19 0.20
N VAL A 26 17.72 -0.91 -0.49
CA VAL A 26 16.73 -1.79 -1.13
C VAL A 26 15.81 -2.44 -0.09
N ALA A 27 16.37 -3.00 0.99
CA ALA A 27 15.59 -3.64 2.05
C ALA A 27 14.61 -2.65 2.71
N LYS A 28 15.08 -1.44 3.03
CA LYS A 28 14.26 -0.38 3.60
C LYS A 28 13.13 0.05 2.67
N CYS A 29 13.41 0.21 1.37
CA CYS A 29 12.37 0.52 0.39
C CYS A 29 11.34 -0.61 0.27
N ALA A 30 11.77 -1.87 0.30
CA ALA A 30 10.87 -3.02 0.25
C ALA A 30 9.90 -3.04 1.45
N GLU A 31 10.41 -2.79 2.68
CA GLU A 31 9.58 -2.66 3.88
C GLU A 31 8.57 -1.51 3.76
N MET A 32 9.00 -0.36 3.24
CA MET A 32 8.10 0.78 3.02
C MET A 32 6.98 0.45 2.03
N ILE A 33 7.25 -0.30 0.96
CA ILE A 33 6.24 -0.70 -0.02
C ILE A 33 5.16 -1.58 0.63
N VAL A 34 5.52 -2.47 1.57
CA VAL A 34 4.54 -3.27 2.32
C VAL A 34 3.58 -2.37 3.11
N LEU A 35 4.12 -1.38 3.81
CA LEU A 35 3.32 -0.40 4.56
C LEU A 35 2.43 0.45 3.64
N TRP A 36 2.95 0.86 2.48
CA TRP A 36 2.19 1.62 1.48
C TRP A 36 0.99 0.85 0.93
N ARG A 37 1.17 -0.44 0.58
CA ARG A 37 0.05 -1.29 0.14
C ARG A 37 -1.05 -1.36 1.19
N ARG A 38 -0.67 -1.45 2.46
CA ARG A 38 -1.61 -1.46 3.59
C ARG A 38 -2.37 -0.13 3.70
N LEU A 39 -1.68 1.00 3.56
CA LEU A 39 -2.31 2.33 3.60
C LEU A 39 -3.29 2.49 2.43
N ILE A 40 -2.88 2.11 1.21
CA ILE A 40 -3.71 2.16 0.00
C ILE A 40 -4.96 1.27 0.16
N ALA A 41 -4.83 0.09 0.77
CA ALA A 41 -5.99 -0.77 1.06
C ALA A 41 -7.04 -0.05 1.92
N PHE A 42 -6.62 0.65 2.97
CA PHE A 42 -7.55 1.45 3.79
C PHE A 42 -8.16 2.63 3.02
N GLU A 43 -7.36 3.32 2.21
CA GLU A 43 -7.82 4.43 1.38
C GLU A 43 -8.88 3.97 0.37
N LEU A 44 -8.66 2.83 -0.30
CA LEU A 44 -9.62 2.22 -1.22
C LEU A 44 -10.94 1.87 -0.51
N MET A 45 -10.88 1.31 0.71
CA MET A 45 -12.07 1.01 1.49
C MET A 45 -12.86 2.27 1.84
N ALA A 46 -12.17 3.32 2.30
CA ALA A 46 -12.79 4.58 2.66
C ALA A 46 -13.40 5.27 1.42
N ALA A 47 -12.68 5.28 0.29
CA ALA A 47 -13.16 5.84 -0.96
C ALA A 47 -14.40 5.11 -1.49
N ALA A 48 -14.40 3.77 -1.48
CA ALA A 48 -15.56 3.00 -1.90
C ALA A 48 -16.79 3.24 -1.01
N GLN A 49 -16.57 3.36 0.31
CA GLN A 49 -17.65 3.70 1.24
C GLN A 49 -18.18 5.13 1.00
N ALA A 50 -17.31 6.11 0.77
CA ALA A 50 -17.72 7.48 0.49
C ALA A 50 -18.54 7.58 -0.80
N VAL A 51 -18.21 6.79 -1.83
CA VAL A 51 -19.02 6.66 -3.05
C VAL A 51 -20.41 6.12 -2.73
N ASP A 52 -20.50 5.02 -1.97
CA ASP A 52 -21.78 4.39 -1.65
C ASP A 52 -22.73 5.29 -0.86
N LEU A 53 -22.17 6.16 0.00
CA LEU A 53 -22.93 7.10 0.81
C LEU A 53 -23.38 8.34 0.02
N ARG A 54 -22.83 8.58 -1.18
CA ARG A 54 -23.13 9.77 -1.97
C ARG A 54 -24.23 9.48 -2.99
N GLU A 55 -25.45 9.81 -2.62
CA GLU A 55 -26.62 9.71 -3.51
C GLU A 55 -26.43 10.54 -4.80
N GLY A 56 -26.85 9.98 -5.93
CA GLY A 56 -26.79 10.64 -7.25
C GLY A 56 -25.40 10.73 -7.87
N LEU A 57 -24.35 10.18 -7.25
CA LEU A 57 -23.02 10.15 -7.85
C LEU A 57 -22.96 9.11 -8.98
N THR A 58 -22.52 9.55 -10.16
CA THR A 58 -22.11 8.64 -11.25
C THR A 58 -20.59 8.67 -11.35
N LEU A 59 -19.94 7.53 -11.15
CA LEU A 59 -18.50 7.40 -11.33
C LEU A 59 -18.11 7.43 -12.81
N ALA A 60 -16.90 7.91 -13.10
CA ALA A 60 -16.30 7.72 -14.42
C ALA A 60 -16.02 6.23 -14.66
N PRO A 61 -15.93 5.76 -15.92
CA PRO A 61 -15.74 4.35 -16.22
C PRO A 61 -14.59 3.68 -15.45
N ALA A 62 -13.40 4.30 -15.44
CA ALA A 62 -12.24 3.75 -14.75
C ALA A 62 -12.41 3.66 -13.22
N THR A 63 -12.97 4.70 -12.58
CA THR A 63 -13.20 4.68 -11.14
C THR A 63 -14.36 3.77 -10.74
N GLY A 64 -15.32 3.56 -11.65
CA GLY A 64 -16.38 2.55 -11.51
C GLY A 64 -15.83 1.13 -11.46
N VAL A 65 -14.85 0.80 -12.32
CA VAL A 65 -14.20 -0.53 -12.27
C VAL A 65 -13.42 -0.70 -10.97
N ILE A 66 -12.65 0.30 -10.54
CA ILE A 66 -11.93 0.27 -9.25
C ILE A 66 -12.91 0.08 -8.09
N HIS A 67 -14.01 0.82 -8.05
CA HIS A 67 -15.03 0.69 -7.01
C HIS A 67 -15.63 -0.71 -6.98
N ALA A 68 -16.01 -1.25 -8.15
CA ALA A 68 -16.53 -2.60 -8.28
C ALA A 68 -15.51 -3.65 -7.79
N ALA A 69 -14.24 -3.49 -8.14
CA ALA A 69 -13.15 -4.34 -7.67
C ALA A 69 -12.98 -4.28 -6.14
N VAL A 70 -13.07 -3.09 -5.51
CA VAL A 70 -13.06 -3.01 -4.03
C VAL A 70 -14.24 -3.79 -3.44
N ARG A 71 -15.42 -3.72 -4.06
CA ARG A 71 -16.64 -4.36 -3.57
C ARG A 71 -16.66 -5.89 -3.71
N THR A 72 -15.79 -6.50 -4.52
CA THR A 72 -15.61 -7.96 -4.51
C THR A 72 -14.87 -8.45 -3.26
N HIS A 73 -14.03 -7.60 -2.66
CA HIS A 73 -13.25 -7.93 -1.45
C HIS A 73 -13.89 -7.38 -0.16
N VAL A 74 -14.51 -6.20 -0.23
CA VAL A 74 -14.98 -5.46 0.94
C VAL A 74 -16.44 -5.06 0.78
N PRO A 75 -17.37 -5.74 1.47
CA PRO A 75 -18.79 -5.36 1.45
C PRO A 75 -19.00 -3.93 1.98
N THR A 76 -20.05 -3.25 1.52
CA THR A 76 -20.46 -1.95 2.07
C THR A 76 -20.66 -2.05 3.58
N LEU A 77 -20.10 -1.09 4.32
CA LEU A 77 -20.26 -1.03 5.77
C LEU A 77 -21.65 -0.49 6.08
N LYS A 78 -22.49 -1.31 6.73
CA LYS A 78 -23.85 -0.93 7.17
C LYS A 78 -23.96 -0.80 8.68
N GLU A 79 -23.20 -1.62 9.40
CA GLU A 79 -23.12 -1.67 10.85
C GLU A 79 -21.66 -1.88 11.25
N ASP A 80 -21.32 -1.55 12.49
CA ASP A 80 -19.96 -1.69 13.00
C ASP A 80 -19.49 -3.14 12.98
N ARG A 81 -18.28 -3.34 12.47
CA ARG A 81 -17.60 -4.63 12.42
C ARG A 81 -16.09 -4.42 12.38
N PRO A 82 -15.28 -5.44 12.75
CA PRO A 82 -13.84 -5.38 12.54
C PRO A 82 -13.49 -5.16 11.06
N LEU A 83 -12.73 -4.10 10.77
CA LEU A 83 -12.33 -3.74 9.40
C LEU A 83 -10.99 -4.35 8.98
N GLY A 84 -10.18 -4.80 9.95
CA GLY A 84 -8.87 -5.41 9.72
C GLY A 84 -8.88 -6.52 8.66
N PRO A 85 -9.77 -7.53 8.75
CA PRO A 85 -9.83 -8.61 7.77
C PRO A 85 -10.12 -8.14 6.33
N ASN A 86 -10.94 -7.09 6.17
CA ASN A 86 -11.24 -6.52 4.85
C ASN A 86 -9.99 -5.81 4.27
N ALA A 87 -9.26 -5.08 5.12
CA ALA A 87 -8.02 -4.43 4.73
C ALA A 87 -6.89 -5.43 4.45
N ASP A 88 -6.84 -6.55 5.18
CA ASP A 88 -5.93 -7.68 4.92
C ASP A 88 -6.20 -8.30 3.55
N ALA A 89 -7.47 -8.52 3.19
CA ALA A 89 -7.84 -9.09 1.90
C ALA A 89 -7.40 -8.20 0.72
N LEU A 90 -7.66 -6.89 0.80
CA LEU A 90 -7.19 -5.93 -0.21
C LEU A 90 -5.67 -5.81 -0.24
N HIS A 91 -5.01 -5.78 0.93
CA HIS A 91 -3.56 -5.74 1.01
C HIS A 91 -2.92 -6.96 0.33
N ALA A 92 -3.48 -8.16 0.54
CA ALA A 92 -3.03 -9.38 -0.11
C ALA A 92 -3.17 -9.30 -1.63
N ALA A 93 -4.34 -8.88 -2.13
CA ALA A 93 -4.60 -8.74 -3.56
C ALA A 93 -3.65 -7.71 -4.25
N LEU A 94 -3.33 -6.62 -3.55
CA LEU A 94 -2.35 -5.62 -4.00
C LEU A 94 -0.90 -6.13 -3.95
N ALA A 95 -0.61 -7.10 -3.07
CA ALA A 95 0.73 -7.65 -2.89
C ALA A 95 1.04 -8.77 -3.88
N ASP A 96 0.09 -9.65 -4.18
CA ASP A 96 0.26 -10.78 -5.09
C ASP A 96 -0.09 -10.47 -6.55
N GLY A 97 -0.61 -9.27 -6.82
CA GLY A 97 -0.98 -8.81 -8.16
C GLY A 97 -2.28 -9.41 -8.69
N SER A 98 -3.06 -10.10 -7.86
CA SER A 98 -4.40 -10.59 -8.19
C SER A 98 -5.44 -9.47 -8.24
N TRP A 99 -5.11 -8.27 -7.77
CA TRP A 99 -5.93 -7.07 -7.95
C TRP A 99 -6.17 -6.77 -9.44
N GLN A 100 -7.43 -6.84 -9.87
CA GLN A 100 -7.86 -6.48 -11.22
C GLN A 100 -8.85 -5.32 -11.16
N ALA A 101 -8.44 -4.17 -11.68
CA ALA A 101 -9.26 -2.97 -11.82
C ALA A 101 -9.06 -2.34 -13.20
#